data_AF-A0A377M967-F1
#
_entry.id   AF-A0A377M967-F1
#
_cell.length_a   1.000
_cell.length_b   1.000
_cell.length_c   1.000
_cell.angle_alpha   90.00
_cell.angle_beta   90.00
_cell.angle_gamma   90.00
#
_symmetry.space_group_name_H-M   'P 1'
#
loop_
_entity.id
_entity.type
_entity.pdbx_description
1 polymer ?
#
loop_
_entity_poly.entity_id
_entity_poly.type
_entity_poly.pdbx_seq_one_letter_code
_entity_poly.pdbx_strand_id
1 'polypeptide(L)'
;MKLNKVAMAVALTAALSSMSAFADTTNGQIEFQGELVNTACGLAPGSSPVSVDFGQIPVSALANGARAGNVHQNIELQHCDTTVAQTAEVTYSPTSVNPTDASLAAFTSGTASGAGIGLRDSASQDVVWG
;
A
#
# COMPACT_ATOMS: atom_id res chain seq x y z
N MET A 1 4.48 -52.63 -73.54
CA MET A 1 5.07 -53.68 -72.65
C MET A 1 5.39 -52.98 -71.34
N LYS A 2 4.61 -53.07 -70.24
CA LYS A 2 4.33 -54.21 -69.32
C LYS A 2 5.59 -54.85 -68.69
N LEU A 3 5.51 -55.00 -67.35
CA LEU A 3 6.40 -55.60 -66.33
C LEU A 3 7.27 -54.57 -65.57
N ASN A 4 6.98 -54.16 -64.33
CA ASN A 4 6.61 -54.86 -63.08
C ASN A 4 7.73 -55.75 -62.52
N LYS A 5 8.29 -55.38 -61.34
CA LYS A 5 8.33 -56.17 -60.08
C LYS A 5 9.51 -55.76 -59.17
N VAL A 6 9.17 -55.39 -57.91
CA VAL A 6 9.73 -55.96 -56.64
C VAL A 6 11.21 -55.56 -56.35
N ALA A 7 11.67 -55.09 -55.19
CA ALA A 7 11.29 -55.16 -53.78
C ALA A 7 12.20 -54.20 -52.96
N MET A 8 12.01 -54.19 -51.63
CA MET A 8 12.82 -53.61 -50.54
C MET A 8 12.25 -52.24 -50.09
N ALA A 9 11.22 -52.13 -49.24
CA ALA A 9 11.01 -52.70 -47.89
C ALA A 9 12.09 -52.29 -46.88
N VAL A 10 11.94 -51.11 -46.26
CA VAL A 10 12.30 -50.89 -44.84
C VAL A 10 11.23 -49.99 -44.23
N ALA A 11 10.48 -50.55 -43.28
CA ALA A 11 9.51 -49.86 -42.47
C ALA A 11 10.23 -48.91 -41.49
N LEU A 12 10.03 -47.60 -41.63
CA LEU A 12 10.31 -46.64 -40.55
C LEU A 12 9.05 -46.47 -39.71
N THR A 13 8.80 -47.44 -38.82
CA THR A 13 7.79 -47.34 -37.78
C THR A 13 8.35 -46.63 -36.55
N ALA A 14 7.78 -45.47 -36.26
CA ALA A 14 7.57 -44.86 -34.95
C ALA A 14 8.76 -44.73 -33.98
N ALA A 15 9.28 -43.51 -33.89
CA ALA A 15 9.66 -42.92 -32.60
C ALA A 15 9.16 -41.47 -32.58
N LEU A 16 7.83 -41.29 -32.53
CA LEU A 16 7.28 -40.05 -31.99
C LEU A 16 7.50 -40.08 -30.47
N SER A 17 8.73 -39.78 -30.05
CA SER A 17 8.95 -39.27 -28.70
C SER A 17 8.39 -37.86 -28.68
N SER A 18 7.07 -37.76 -28.53
CA SER A 18 6.39 -36.54 -28.13
C SER A 18 6.94 -36.15 -26.77
N MET A 19 8.03 -35.38 -26.78
CA MET A 19 8.42 -34.58 -25.63
C MET A 19 7.31 -33.54 -25.50
N SER A 20 6.23 -33.92 -24.82
CA SER A 20 5.35 -32.93 -24.21
C SER A 20 6.21 -32.24 -23.16
N ALA A 21 6.89 -31.18 -23.60
CA ALA A 21 7.41 -30.20 -22.68
C ALA A 21 6.24 -29.86 -21.76
N PHE A 22 6.40 -30.15 -20.47
CA PHE A 22 5.48 -29.70 -19.45
C PHE A 22 5.26 -28.21 -19.70
N ALA A 23 4.08 -27.85 -20.20
CA ALA A 23 3.71 -26.46 -20.33
C ALA A 23 3.71 -25.94 -18.90
N ASP A 24 4.65 -25.04 -18.61
CA ASP A 24 4.64 -24.26 -17.38
C ASP A 24 3.29 -23.55 -17.36
N THR A 25 2.39 -24.04 -16.50
CA THR A 25 1.03 -23.51 -16.45
C THR A 25 1.13 -22.10 -15.87
N THR A 26 0.75 -21.10 -16.65
CA THR A 26 0.64 -19.73 -16.14
C THR A 26 -0.46 -19.71 -15.09
N ASN A 27 -0.07 -19.80 -13.82
CA ASN A 27 -0.98 -19.76 -12.69
C ASN A 27 -1.16 -18.31 -12.24
N GLY A 28 -2.42 -17.87 -12.12
CA GLY A 28 -2.79 -16.62 -11.47
C GLY A 28 -3.44 -16.92 -10.11
N GLN A 29 -3.13 -16.12 -9.09
CA GLN A 29 -3.80 -16.18 -7.78
C GLN A 29 -4.62 -14.90 -7.57
N ILE A 30 -5.82 -15.04 -7.02
CA ILE A 30 -6.63 -13.92 -6.53
C ILE A 30 -6.67 -14.06 -5.01
N GLU A 31 -6.19 -13.05 -4.30
CA GLU A 31 -6.25 -12.97 -2.86
C GLU A 31 -7.32 -11.95 -2.45
N PHE A 32 -8.21 -12.34 -1.55
CA PHE A 32 -9.23 -11.47 -0.98
C PHE A 32 -8.83 -11.13 0.46
N GLN A 33 -8.84 -9.84 0.78
CA GLN A 33 -8.51 -9.34 2.12
C GLN A 33 -9.59 -8.34 2.56
N GLY A 34 -9.94 -8.37 3.84
CA GLY A 34 -10.92 -7.48 4.44
C GLY A 34 -11.23 -7.86 5.88
N GLU A 35 -11.87 -6.95 6.61
CA GLU A 35 -12.27 -7.13 7.99
C GLU A 35 -13.75 -6.72 8.16
N LEU A 36 -14.49 -7.49 8.97
CA LEU A 36 -15.83 -7.12 9.38
C LEU A 36 -15.76 -6.41 10.74
N VAL A 37 -16.27 -5.18 10.78
CA VAL A 37 -16.31 -4.36 11.99
C VAL A 37 -17.76 -4.14 12.44
N ASN A 38 -17.97 -4.03 13.75
CA ASN A 38 -19.27 -3.70 14.35
C ASN A 38 -19.34 -2.22 14.77
N THR A 39 -18.75 -1.35 13.95
CA THR A 39 -18.74 0.10 14.12
C THR A 39 -19.76 0.75 13.19
N ALA A 40 -20.11 2.02 13.44
CA ALA A 40 -21.07 2.74 12.61
C ALA A 40 -20.62 2.90 11.13
N CYS A 41 -19.32 2.86 10.87
CA CYS A 41 -18.72 2.91 9.54
C CYS A 41 -17.63 1.85 9.40
N GLY A 42 -17.39 1.39 8.17
CA GLY A 42 -16.16 0.69 7.80
C GLY A 42 -15.05 1.66 7.38
N LEU A 43 -13.79 1.21 7.39
CA LEU A 43 -12.65 1.96 6.86
C LEU A 43 -12.37 1.52 5.41
N ALA A 44 -12.14 2.49 4.53
CA ALA A 44 -11.71 2.18 3.17
C ALA A 44 -10.33 1.51 3.15
N PRO A 45 -10.03 0.66 2.16
CA PRO A 45 -8.67 0.16 1.94
C PRO A 45 -7.67 1.32 1.85
N GLY A 46 -6.57 1.22 2.61
CA GLY A 46 -5.54 2.27 2.67
C GLY A 46 -5.84 3.43 3.63
N SER A 47 -7.02 3.45 4.28
CA SER A 47 -7.32 4.40 5.36
C SER A 47 -6.82 3.95 6.74
N SER A 48 -6.30 2.72 6.84
CA SER A 48 -5.62 2.23 8.03
C SER A 48 -4.67 1.05 7.69
N PRO A 49 -3.37 1.15 8.01
CA PRO A 49 -2.66 2.38 8.38
C PRO A 49 -2.52 3.32 7.17
N VAL A 50 -2.70 4.63 7.39
CA VAL A 50 -2.35 5.65 6.39
C VAL A 50 -0.83 5.83 6.44
N SER A 51 -0.15 5.45 5.36
CA SER A 51 1.28 5.72 5.20
C SER A 51 1.48 7.10 4.58
N VAL A 52 2.43 7.88 5.11
CA VAL A 52 2.80 9.20 4.59
C VAL A 52 4.28 9.18 4.24
N ASP A 53 4.59 9.31 2.96
CA ASP A 53 5.96 9.45 2.47
C ASP A 53 6.24 10.92 2.18
N PHE A 54 7.13 11.51 2.98
CA PHE A 54 7.59 12.88 2.83
C PHE A 54 8.72 13.02 1.81
N GLY A 55 9.30 11.91 1.35
CA GLY A 55 10.52 11.89 0.56
C GLY A 55 11.69 12.56 1.29
N GLN A 56 12.56 13.21 0.51
CA GLN A 56 13.70 13.95 1.06
C GLN A 56 13.35 15.43 1.20
N ILE A 57 13.31 15.91 2.45
CA ILE A 57 13.12 17.33 2.76
C ILE A 57 14.48 17.93 3.15
N PRO A 58 14.99 18.94 2.42
CA PRO A 58 16.23 19.59 2.79
C PRO A 58 16.06 20.43 4.06
N VAL A 59 17.06 20.39 4.95
CA VAL A 59 17.03 21.13 6.23
C VAL A 59 16.85 22.64 6.03
N SER A 60 17.36 23.19 4.92
CA SER A 60 17.18 24.61 4.58
C SER A 60 15.70 25.00 4.37
N ALA A 61 14.83 24.06 3.98
CA ALA A 61 13.40 24.32 3.84
C ALA A 61 12.68 24.43 5.20
N LEU A 62 13.32 23.98 6.29
CA LEU A 62 12.80 24.06 7.66
C LEU A 62 13.48 25.18 8.48
N ALA A 63 14.34 25.99 7.85
CA ALA A 63 15.06 27.05 8.55
C ALA A 63 14.10 28.11 9.12
N ASN A 64 14.48 28.73 10.24
CA ASN A 64 13.72 29.80 10.90
C ASN A 64 12.28 29.40 11.30
N GLY A 65 12.04 28.13 11.61
CA GLY A 65 10.71 27.63 11.99
C GLY A 65 9.73 27.47 10.81
N ALA A 66 10.24 27.44 9.58
CA ALA A 66 9.43 27.16 8.40
C ALA A 66 8.90 25.72 8.40
N ARG A 67 7.78 25.51 7.69
CA ARG A 67 7.19 24.19 7.45
C ARG A 67 7.48 23.74 6.03
N ALA A 68 7.73 22.44 5.86
CA ALA A 68 7.98 21.83 4.57
C ALA A 68 7.38 20.42 4.52
N GLY A 69 7.18 19.89 3.32
CA GLY A 69 6.68 18.52 3.13
C GLY A 69 5.20 18.35 3.47
N ASN A 70 4.35 19.34 3.18
CA ASN A 70 2.92 19.20 3.41
C ASN A 70 2.33 18.13 2.47
N VAL A 71 1.95 16.99 3.03
CA VAL A 71 1.25 15.91 2.34
C VAL A 71 -0.17 15.82 2.87
N HIS A 72 -1.14 15.84 1.96
CA HIS A 72 -2.55 15.70 2.32
C HIS A 72 -2.96 14.24 2.21
N GLN A 73 -3.43 13.66 3.31
CA GLN A 73 -3.92 12.29 3.36
C GLN A 73 -5.34 12.24 3.91
N ASN A 74 -6.11 11.26 3.44
CA ASN A 74 -7.49 11.04 3.85
C ASN A 74 -7.63 9.75 4.64
N ILE A 75 -8.49 9.79 5.66
CA ILE A 75 -9.07 8.61 6.29
C ILE A 75 -10.51 8.54 5.77
N GLU A 76 -10.77 7.63 4.84
CA GLU A 76 -12.08 7.48 4.23
C GLU A 76 -12.89 6.42 4.99
N LEU A 77 -14.10 6.84 5.38
CA LEU A 77 -15.10 5.98 6.00
C LEU A 77 -16.11 5.55 4.93
N GLN A 78 -16.43 4.26 4.91
CA GLN A 78 -17.33 3.65 3.94
C GLN A 78 -18.51 2.98 4.62
N HIS A 79 -19.64 2.94 3.92
CA HIS A 79 -20.86 2.25 4.36
C HIS A 79 -21.33 2.69 5.77
N CYS A 80 -21.27 4.00 6.04
CA CYS A 80 -21.69 4.55 7.33
C CYS A 80 -23.21 4.47 7.54
N ASP A 81 -23.62 4.05 8.74
CA ASP A 81 -24.98 4.18 9.24
C ASP A 81 -25.11 5.39 10.17
N THR A 82 -25.71 6.46 9.64
CA THR A 82 -25.90 7.72 10.36
C THR A 82 -26.99 7.66 11.44
N THR A 83 -27.77 6.57 11.50
CA THR A 83 -28.71 6.33 12.60
C THR A 83 -27.99 5.84 13.86
N VAL A 84 -26.82 5.22 13.70
CA VAL A 84 -25.95 4.76 14.80
C VAL A 84 -25.01 5.87 15.26
N ALA A 85 -24.35 6.56 14.32
CA ALA A 85 -23.46 7.67 14.64
C ALA A 85 -23.54 8.79 13.60
N GLN A 86 -23.72 10.03 14.06
CA GLN A 86 -23.81 11.20 13.18
C GLN A 86 -22.46 11.88 12.94
N THR A 87 -21.48 11.61 13.80
CA THR A 87 -20.17 12.24 13.78
C THR A 87 -19.09 11.18 13.89
N ALA A 88 -17.96 11.43 13.23
CA ALA A 88 -16.73 10.68 13.41
C ALA A 88 -15.71 11.60 14.09
N GLU A 89 -15.01 11.07 15.09
CA GLU A 89 -13.92 11.76 15.76
C GLU A 89 -12.62 11.03 15.42
N VAL A 90 -11.58 11.80 15.10
CA VAL A 90 -10.25 11.27 14.79
C VAL A 90 -9.29 11.84 15.82
N THR A 91 -8.74 10.96 16.64
CA THR A 91 -7.70 11.29 17.61
C THR A 91 -6.35 10.81 17.08
N TYR A 92 -5.30 11.61 17.28
CA TYR A 92 -3.93 11.23 16.97
C TYR A 92 -3.05 11.40 18.21
N SER A 93 -2.32 10.33 18.55
CA SER A 93 -1.33 10.35 19.64
C SER A 93 0.02 9.91 19.08
N PRO A 94 1.05 10.78 19.07
CA PRO A 94 2.37 10.38 18.61
C PRO A 94 3.04 9.44 19.62
N THR A 95 3.88 8.52 19.14
CA THR A 95 4.68 7.63 20.00
C THR A 95 5.58 8.42 20.95
N SER A 96 6.10 9.55 20.49
CA SER A 96 6.93 10.47 21.28
C SER A 96 6.62 11.91 20.88
N VAL A 97 6.40 12.76 21.88
CA VAL A 97 6.22 14.20 21.69
C VAL A 97 7.60 14.86 21.57
N ASN A 98 7.70 15.89 20.72
CA ASN A 98 8.93 16.65 20.58
C ASN A 98 9.24 17.41 21.90
N PRO A 99 10.46 17.32 22.44
CA PRO A 99 10.79 17.89 23.75
C PRO A 99 10.81 19.42 23.77
N THR A 100 10.95 20.06 22.60
CA THR A 100 11.00 21.52 22.47
C THR A 100 9.63 22.11 22.14
N ASP A 101 8.78 21.36 21.43
CA ASP A 101 7.44 21.79 21.05
C ASP A 101 6.44 20.66 21.23
N ALA A 102 5.60 20.77 22.25
CA ALA A 102 4.63 19.75 22.59
C ALA A 102 3.51 19.58 21.55
N SER A 103 3.40 20.45 20.53
CA SER A 103 2.45 20.30 19.41
C SER A 103 2.99 19.46 18.26
N LEU A 104 4.26 19.04 18.33
CA LEU A 104 4.93 18.26 17.30
C LEU A 104 5.29 16.86 17.79
N ALA A 105 5.28 15.89 16.89
CA ALA A 105 5.80 14.56 17.13
C ALA A 105 7.33 14.58 16.96
N ALA A 106 8.02 13.87 17.83
CA ALA A 106 9.46 13.67 17.72
C ALA A 106 9.79 12.63 16.64
N PHE A 107 10.95 12.77 16.02
CA PHE A 107 11.48 11.71 15.15
C PHE A 107 11.85 10.48 16.01
N THR A 108 11.32 9.32 15.64
CA THR A 108 11.53 8.06 16.37
C THR A 108 12.70 7.24 15.83
N SER A 109 13.27 7.64 14.69
CA SER A 109 14.41 6.98 14.06
C SER A 109 15.34 7.99 13.39
N GLY A 110 16.60 7.58 13.17
CA GLY A 110 17.65 8.43 12.61
C GLY A 110 18.28 9.38 13.63
N THR A 111 19.08 10.32 13.13
CA THR A 111 19.83 11.30 13.94
C THR A 111 19.32 12.74 13.72
N ALA A 112 18.21 12.91 13.02
CA ALA A 112 17.62 14.22 12.75
C ALA A 112 17.12 14.87 14.05
N SER A 113 17.36 16.16 14.20
CA SER A 113 16.94 16.96 15.37
C SER A 113 16.65 18.40 14.95
N GLY A 114 16.00 19.17 15.83
CA GLY A 114 15.65 20.57 15.57
C GLY A 114 14.38 20.80 14.75
N ALA A 115 13.68 19.73 14.35
CA ALA A 115 12.37 19.77 13.72
C ALA A 115 11.45 18.68 14.34
N GLY A 116 10.17 18.72 14.01
CA GLY A 116 9.18 17.72 14.40
C GLY A 116 8.09 17.57 13.33
N ILE A 117 7.24 16.57 13.49
CA ILE A 117 6.15 16.27 12.56
C ILE A 117 4.84 16.82 13.15
N GLY A 118 4.17 17.70 12.42
CA GLY A 118 2.87 18.25 12.81
C GLY A 118 1.74 17.68 11.96
N LEU A 119 0.54 17.65 12.54
CA LEU A 119 -0.70 17.27 11.84
C LEU A 119 -1.62 18.49 11.78
N ARG A 120 -2.31 18.66 10.65
CA ARG A 120 -3.35 19.68 10.49
C ARG A 120 -4.66 19.03 10.08
N ASP A 121 -5.75 19.58 10.57
CA ASP A 121 -7.09 19.17 10.16
C ASP A 121 -7.50 19.80 8.82
N SER A 122 -8.71 19.47 8.36
CA SER A 122 -9.29 20.02 7.13
C SER A 122 -9.57 21.53 7.20
N ALA A 123 -9.71 22.09 8.40
CA ALA A 123 -9.82 23.52 8.65
C ALA A 123 -8.45 24.22 8.74
N SER A 124 -7.37 23.50 8.44
CA SER A 124 -5.99 23.98 8.53
C SER A 124 -5.59 24.42 9.95
N GLN A 125 -6.23 23.88 10.98
CA GLN A 125 -5.81 24.05 12.37
C GLN A 125 -4.78 22.99 12.72
N ASP A 126 -3.79 23.34 13.53
CA ASP A 126 -2.84 22.37 14.06
C ASP A 126 -3.57 21.46 15.06
N VAL A 127 -3.43 20.15 14.89
CA VAL A 127 -4.01 19.17 15.80
C VAL A 127 -3.12 19.11 17.04
N VAL A 128 -3.70 19.42 18.19
CA VAL A 128 -3.03 19.29 19.49
C VAL A 128 -3.20 17.85 19.97
N TRP A 129 -2.13 17.25 20.48
CA TRP A 129 -2.18 15.89 21.03
C TRP A 129 -3.04 15.87 22.30
N GLY A 130 -3.95 14.90 22.40
CA GLY A 130 -4.83 14.71 23.53
C GLY A 130 -5.79 13.58 23.27
#